data_AF-U9TCK7-F1
#
_entry.id   AF-U9TCK7-F1
#
_cell.length_a   1.000
_cell.length_b   1.000
_cell.length_c   1.000
_cell.angle_alpha   90.00
_cell.angle_beta   90.00
_cell.angle_gamma   90.00
#
_symmetry.space_group_name_H-M   'P 1'
#
loop_
_entity.id
_entity.type
_entity.pdbx_description
1 polymer ?
#
loop_
_entity_poly.entity_id
_entity_poly.type
_entity_poly.pdbx_seq_one_letter_code
_entity_poly.pdbx_strand_id
1 'polypeptide(L)'
;MGNNFKDSILSYVQDMNRALFYHAEFGPTFGSDDITIGVDDSEEYDCCWCKQESYKKKIRDTDDLFSIEDYEVFQIIKKDD
;
A
#
# COMPACT_ATOMS: atom_id res chain seq x y z
N MET A 1 19.36 6.54 9.79
CA MET A 1 18.41 5.83 8.91
C MET A 1 19.15 5.40 7.67
N GLY A 2 19.14 4.10 7.38
CA GLY A 2 19.82 3.51 6.23
C GLY A 2 19.27 4.08 4.91
N ASN A 3 20.13 4.16 3.90
CA ASN A 3 19.85 4.78 2.60
C ASN A 3 18.99 3.84 1.71
N ASN A 4 17.87 3.33 2.23
CA ASN A 4 17.04 2.28 1.62
C ASN A 4 16.12 2.79 0.49
N PHE A 5 16.12 4.11 0.21
CA PHE A 5 15.31 4.69 -0.86
C PHE A 5 15.84 4.42 -2.27
N LYS A 6 17.04 3.86 -2.42
CA LYS A 6 17.62 3.60 -3.75
C LYS A 6 16.82 2.59 -4.57
N ASP A 7 16.10 1.68 -3.89
CA ASP A 7 15.31 0.63 -4.52
C ASP A 7 13.79 0.88 -4.36
N SER A 8 13.38 2.11 -4.02
CA SER A 8 11.97 2.42 -3.86
C SER A 8 11.23 2.58 -5.19
N ILE A 9 9.98 2.13 -5.21
CA ILE A 9 9.10 2.27 -6.37
C ILE A 9 8.31 3.58 -6.23
N LEU A 10 8.54 4.52 -7.14
CA LEU A 10 7.67 5.68 -7.32
C LEU A 10 6.58 5.37 -8.36
N SER A 11 5.34 5.22 -7.89
CA SER A 11 4.17 4.92 -8.69
C SER A 11 3.12 6.02 -8.54
N TYR A 12 2.77 6.69 -9.65
CA TYR A 12 1.75 7.74 -9.63
C TYR A 12 0.35 7.16 -9.79
N VAL A 13 -0.64 7.76 -9.13
CA VAL A 13 -2.05 7.46 -9.33
C VAL A 13 -2.46 7.79 -10.77
N GLN A 14 -3.17 6.87 -11.43
CA GLN A 14 -3.81 7.05 -12.73
C GLN A 14 -5.29 7.42 -12.56
N ASP A 15 -6.02 6.72 -11.68
CA ASP A 15 -7.41 7.01 -11.35
C ASP A 15 -7.52 7.57 -9.93
N MET A 16 -7.71 8.89 -9.83
CA MET A 16 -7.81 9.59 -8.55
C MET A 16 -9.03 9.17 -7.73
N ASN A 17 -10.11 8.69 -8.38
CA ASN A 17 -11.31 8.24 -7.65
C ASN A 17 -11.08 6.91 -6.93
N ARG A 18 -10.03 6.18 -7.31
CA ARG A 18 -9.66 4.88 -6.76
C ARG A 18 -8.33 4.93 -6.03
N ALA A 19 -7.77 6.11 -5.76
CA ALA A 19 -6.45 6.25 -5.17
C ALA A 19 -6.34 5.61 -3.77
N LEU A 20 -7.43 5.67 -3.01
CA LEU A 20 -7.53 5.28 -1.60
C LEU A 20 -8.85 4.55 -1.37
N PHE A 21 -8.81 3.50 -0.55
CA PHE A 21 -9.99 2.77 -0.11
C PHE A 21 -10.01 2.69 1.42
N TYR A 22 -11.16 2.99 2.01
CA TYR A 22 -11.35 3.05 3.46
C TYR A 22 -12.51 2.16 3.85
N HIS A 23 -12.24 1.13 4.65
CA HIS A 23 -13.26 0.22 5.15
C HIS A 23 -12.82 -0.35 6.50
N ALA A 24 -13.78 -0.66 7.37
CA ALA A 24 -13.51 -1.07 8.75
C ALA A 24 -12.82 -2.45 8.86
N GLU A 25 -13.03 -3.30 7.85
CA GLU A 25 -12.43 -4.65 7.76
C GLU A 25 -11.03 -4.64 7.12
N PHE A 26 -10.47 -3.44 6.87
CA PHE A 26 -9.20 -3.28 6.17
C PHE A 26 -8.28 -2.34 6.92
N GLY A 27 -6.98 -2.62 6.83
CA GLY A 27 -5.93 -1.65 7.10
C GLY A 27 -5.78 -0.64 5.96
N PRO A 28 -4.64 0.06 5.88
CA PRO A 28 -4.34 0.98 4.80
C PRO A 28 -4.44 0.30 3.42
N THR A 29 -5.42 0.72 2.60
CA THR A 29 -5.63 0.18 1.25
C THR A 29 -5.48 1.30 0.21
N PHE A 30 -4.68 1.03 -0.81
CA PHE A 30 -4.35 1.98 -1.88
C PHE A 30 -4.75 1.38 -3.22
N GLY A 31 -5.38 2.18 -4.07
CA GLY A 31 -5.92 1.65 -5.31
C GLY A 31 -7.22 0.89 -5.08
N SER A 32 -7.79 0.35 -6.15
CA SER A 32 -8.84 -0.67 -6.02
C SER A 32 -8.28 -2.00 -5.53
N ASP A 33 -7.03 -2.33 -5.89
CA ASP A 33 -6.33 -3.55 -5.45
C ASP A 33 -4.80 -3.36 -5.43
N ASP A 34 -4.28 -2.13 -5.63
CA ASP A 34 -2.85 -1.89 -5.82
C ASP A 34 -2.04 -2.25 -4.57
N ILE A 35 -2.56 -1.99 -3.37
CA ILE A 35 -2.22 -2.66 -2.12
C ILE A 35 -3.51 -2.81 -1.32
N THR A 36 -3.85 -4.05 -0.97
CA THR A 36 -4.91 -4.32 0.00
C THR A 36 -4.34 -5.02 1.22
N ILE A 37 -4.62 -4.45 2.38
CA ILE A 37 -4.25 -4.99 3.69
C ILE A 37 -5.55 -5.40 4.38
N GLY A 38 -5.94 -6.67 4.19
CA GLY A 38 -7.08 -7.26 4.88
C GLY A 38 -6.74 -7.60 6.33
N VAL A 39 -7.74 -7.56 7.18
CA VAL A 39 -7.66 -8.04 8.57
C VAL A 39 -8.68 -9.17 8.70
N ASP A 40 -8.23 -10.36 9.10
CA ASP A 40 -9.12 -11.48 9.40
C ASP A 40 -9.62 -11.42 10.87
N ASP A 41 -10.53 -12.31 11.26
CA ASP A 41 -11.09 -12.45 12.62
C ASP A 41 -10.01 -12.60 13.72
N SER A 42 -8.78 -12.99 13.35
CA SER A 42 -7.62 -13.09 14.24
C SER A 42 -6.95 -11.73 14.53
N GLU A 43 -7.41 -10.64 13.91
CA GLU A 43 -6.76 -9.33 13.87
C GLU A 43 -5.35 -9.35 13.22
N GLU A 44 -5.01 -10.44 12.51
CA GLU A 44 -3.74 -10.57 11.80
C GLU A 44 -3.84 -9.98 10.38
N TYR A 45 -2.75 -9.36 9.91
CA TYR A 45 -2.63 -8.84 8.55
C TYR A 45 -2.16 -9.95 7.59
N ASP A 46 -2.87 -11.07 7.56
CA ASP A 46 -2.50 -12.27 6.79
C ASP A 46 -3.23 -12.40 5.45
N CYS A 47 -4.28 -11.60 5.25
CA CYS A 47 -5.09 -11.53 4.04
C CYS A 47 -4.70 -10.34 3.15
N CYS A 48 -3.42 -10.18 2.82
CA CYS A 48 -2.95 -9.09 1.96
C CYS A 48 -2.73 -9.53 0.51
N TRP A 49 -3.02 -8.62 -0.44
CA TRP A 49 -2.71 -8.82 -1.86
C TRP A 49 -2.35 -7.51 -2.55
N CYS A 50 -1.79 -7.64 -3.77
CA CYS A 50 -1.31 -6.53 -4.56
C CYS A 50 -1.57 -6.83 -6.04
N LYS A 51 -2.33 -5.96 -6.71
CA LYS A 51 -2.61 -6.04 -8.13
C LYS A 51 -2.67 -4.64 -8.72
N GLN A 52 -1.83 -4.37 -9.70
CA GLN A 52 -1.76 -3.04 -10.30
C GLN A 52 -3.04 -2.72 -11.09
N GLU A 53 -3.75 -1.68 -10.67
CA GLU A 53 -4.99 -1.22 -11.31
C GLU A 53 -5.02 0.30 -11.44
N SER A 54 -4.92 1.01 -10.32
CA SER A 54 -5.12 2.45 -10.23
C SER A 54 -3.81 3.24 -10.17
N TYR A 55 -2.68 2.57 -10.02
CA TYR A 55 -1.34 3.18 -10.02
C TYR A 55 -0.55 2.79 -11.27
N LYS A 56 0.41 3.64 -11.69
CA LYS A 56 1.15 3.46 -12.97
C LYS A 56 2.09 2.26 -13.00
N LYS A 57 2.63 1.88 -11.85
CA LYS A 57 3.59 0.79 -11.68
C LYS A 57 3.10 -0.15 -10.59
N LYS A 58 3.39 -1.43 -10.77
CA LYS A 58 3.22 -2.45 -9.74
C LYS A 58 3.96 -2.04 -8.47
N ILE A 59 3.32 -2.27 -7.32
CA ILE A 59 3.93 -2.03 -6.01
C ILE A 59 4.69 -3.28 -5.53
N ARG A 60 4.24 -4.47 -5.94
CA ARG A 60 4.95 -5.75 -5.80
C ARG A 60 5.02 -6.46 -7.16
N ASP A 61 6.07 -7.26 -7.37
CA ASP A 61 6.25 -8.00 -8.62
C ASP A 61 5.27 -9.17 -8.76
N THR A 62 4.82 -9.74 -7.64
CA THR A 62 3.90 -10.88 -7.56
C THR A 62 2.49 -10.41 -7.19
N ASP A 63 1.48 -11.12 -7.71
CA ASP A 63 0.08 -10.92 -7.33
C ASP A 63 -0.35 -11.95 -6.24
N ASP A 64 0.60 -12.73 -5.72
CA ASP A 64 0.38 -13.72 -4.67
C ASP A 64 -0.05 -13.09 -3.33
N LEU A 65 -0.80 -13.86 -2.54
CA LEU A 65 -1.14 -13.51 -1.17
C LEU A 65 0.11 -13.38 -0.30
N PHE A 66 0.08 -12.47 0.66
CA PHE A 66 1.16 -12.27 1.61
C PHE A 66 0.61 -11.82 2.97
N SER A 67 1.45 -11.98 4.00
CA SER A 67 1.21 -11.43 5.33
C SER A 67 2.15 -10.26 5.62
N ILE A 68 1.74 -9.38 6.54
CA ILE A 68 2.54 -8.25 7.03
C ILE A 68 2.79 -8.46 8.52
N GLU A 69 4.06 -8.45 8.94
CA GLU A 69 4.43 -8.46 10.36
C GLU A 69 4.25 -7.07 10.98
N ASP A 70 4.76 -6.04 10.30
CA ASP A 70 4.69 -4.64 10.73
C ASP A 70 4.64 -3.70 9.51
N TYR A 71 4.01 -2.54 9.66
CA TYR A 71 4.05 -1.45 8.67
C TYR A 71 4.26 -0.08 9.32
N GLU A 72 4.90 0.83 8.60
CA GLU A 72 5.15 2.21 9.02
C GLU A 72 4.53 3.19 8.03
N VAL A 73 3.83 4.22 8.53
CA VAL A 73 3.24 5.29 7.70
C VAL A 73 3.98 6.59 7.95
N PHE A 74 4.48 7.21 6.87
CA PHE A 74 5.20 8.48 6.93
C PHE A 74 4.44 9.57 6.20
N GLN A 75 4.27 10.72 6.86
CA GLN A 75 3.73 11.92 6.23
C GLN A 75 4.86 12.85 5.81
N ILE A 76 4.92 13.19 4.52
CA ILE A 76 5.84 14.21 4.02
C ILE A 76 5.25 15.59 4.33
N ILE A 77 5.89 16.33 5.23
CA ILE A 77 5.56 17.73 5.52
C ILE A 77 6.40 18.66 4.64
N LYS A 78 5.81 19.76 4.18
CA LYS A 78 6.59 20.82 3.53
C LYS A 78 7.56 21.39 4.55
N LYS A 79 8.77 21.68 4.10
CA LYS A 79 9.70 22.45 4.90
C LYS A 79 9.20 23.89 4.91
N ASP A 80 8.93 24.42 6.08
CA ASP A 80 8.72 25.86 6.23
C ASP A 80 10.08 26.55 6.01
N ASP A 81 10.11 27.50 5.09
CA ASP A 81 11.29 28.31 4.77
C ASP A 81 11.57 29.37 5.86
#